data_AF-A0A2H2ZM97-F1
#
_entry.id   AF-A0A2H2ZM97-F1
#
_cell.length_a   1.000
_cell.length_b   1.000
_cell.length_c   1.000
_cell.angle_alpha   90.00
_cell.angle_beta   90.00
_cell.angle_gamma   90.00
#
_symmetry.space_group_name_H-M   'P 1'
#
loop_
_entity.id
_entity.type
_entity.pdbx_description
1 polymer ?
#
loop_
_entity_poly.entity_id
_entity_poly.type
_entity_poly.pdbx_seq_one_letter_code
_entity_poly.pdbx_strand_id
1 'polypeptide(L)'
;MAPSAAVLIPLAAAVLLRPVVGQTQCGGNLYTPGTLNFTLECYNAFQDCVAQFEANASQVDCNDGKGNLFMQQQANLGASPGSQNNDAIIAFQDIRDLCLLSGSTTATWGYSDNQWYWAAAEDACYTNDPARTDVVKTHPAPFCIQNRDSSLPECYPQPDATPPGGPLKVIKTAKTRNGFKSSARGWNTYGVQALANGSQVVPSFAGQSGLFYTQKFVETQCGVLARPEFKKAGYDLCSLDSGWQATTAVDQHGRIIYNTTRFNLPELASWLHKRDLKLGVYITPGVPCLAHNQTILGTNIKIKDVLNENNDQINCDFDFRKDGVQQWHDSVVAQWASWGVDMLKLDFLTPGSPSNGANLACDSSDAVRAYQKAIKNSGRKIRLDISWKLCRNETWLPIWSDLAESMRTDQDLDNYGTNTLMAWQVGQRAIENYRQYIGLQAQRNVPLTIYPDMDALFTVNPEHLAGVNDTIRYTVQNHWLGAGANLIIGGDMEQVDALGLKLTTSKQSIDAADFFAKYPMQPRNPGTGSNAAKQLQAWIGGPSDDHEAYVLIVNYGPDLGNGGFSTKLYGKQKVTVSLKDLGISGSAWTFTDIWSGKSTRVTGSYSAWLTEGESQLLRLKMTH
;
A
#
# COMPACT_ATOMS: atom_id res chain seq x y z
N MET A 1 -47.62 22.26 -50.47
CA MET A 1 -47.04 21.59 -51.65
C MET A 1 -45.80 20.84 -51.18
N ALA A 2 -45.71 19.56 -51.54
CA ALA A 2 -44.70 18.57 -51.14
C ALA A 2 -43.27 18.92 -51.66
N PRO A 3 -42.20 18.13 -51.41
CA PRO A 3 -42.12 16.85 -50.68
C PRO A 3 -40.90 16.68 -49.73
N SER A 4 -40.93 15.57 -48.99
CA SER A 4 -39.77 14.95 -48.33
C SER A 4 -38.66 14.57 -49.32
N ALA A 5 -37.40 14.72 -48.91
CA ALA A 5 -36.28 13.95 -49.43
C ALA A 5 -35.28 13.68 -48.30
N ALA A 6 -35.07 12.39 -48.05
CA ALA A 6 -34.12 11.86 -47.07
C ALA A 6 -32.68 12.19 -47.47
N VAL A 7 -31.86 12.61 -46.50
CA VAL A 7 -30.41 12.57 -46.63
C VAL A 7 -29.90 11.43 -45.75
N LEU A 8 -29.52 10.36 -46.43
CA LEU A 8 -28.75 9.23 -45.90
C LEU A 8 -27.34 9.72 -45.55
N ILE A 9 -26.97 9.62 -44.27
CA ILE A 9 -25.59 9.62 -43.79
C ILE A 9 -25.39 8.28 -43.06
N PRO A 10 -24.30 7.54 -43.32
CA PRO A 10 -24.24 6.10 -43.16
C PRO A 10 -24.21 5.65 -41.69
N LEU A 11 -24.78 4.47 -41.45
CA LEU A 11 -24.94 3.74 -40.18
C LEU A 11 -23.63 3.34 -39.46
N ALA A 12 -22.52 4.03 -39.69
CA ALA A 12 -21.19 3.66 -39.19
C ALA A 12 -20.68 4.50 -38.00
N ALA A 13 -21.45 5.48 -37.51
CA ALA A 13 -21.00 6.41 -36.46
C ALA A 13 -21.85 6.42 -35.17
N ALA A 14 -22.71 5.42 -34.97
CA ALA A 14 -23.60 5.34 -33.80
C ALA A 14 -23.76 3.93 -33.20
N VAL A 15 -22.72 3.09 -33.30
CA VAL A 15 -22.53 1.95 -32.38
C VAL A 15 -21.55 2.45 -31.31
N LEU A 16 -21.98 3.32 -30.39
CA LEU A 16 -22.44 2.90 -29.08
C LEU A 16 -21.51 1.86 -28.44
N LEU A 17 -20.31 2.31 -28.04
CA LEU A 17 -19.70 1.89 -26.78
C LEU A 17 -20.69 2.22 -25.65
N ARG A 18 -21.74 1.42 -25.50
CA ARG A 18 -22.41 1.32 -24.21
C ARG A 18 -21.51 0.42 -23.37
N PRO A 19 -21.04 0.85 -22.19
CA PRO A 19 -20.60 -0.13 -21.21
C PRO A 19 -21.80 -1.05 -21.01
N VAL A 20 -21.63 -2.34 -21.34
CA VAL A 20 -22.59 -3.35 -20.92
C VAL A 20 -22.75 -3.13 -19.43
N VAL A 21 -23.97 -2.82 -18.99
CA VAL A 21 -24.28 -2.66 -17.57
C VAL A 21 -23.79 -3.96 -16.93
N GLY A 22 -22.68 -3.89 -16.20
CA GLY A 22 -22.04 -5.07 -15.64
C GLY A 22 -23.06 -5.77 -14.76
N GLN A 23 -23.65 -6.86 -15.26
CA GLN A 23 -24.36 -7.78 -14.42
C GLN A 23 -23.29 -8.41 -13.54
N THR A 24 -23.27 -7.98 -12.29
CA THR A 24 -22.31 -8.47 -11.30
C THR A 24 -22.61 -9.90 -10.91
N GLN A 25 -23.79 -10.45 -11.20
CA GLN A 25 -24.21 -11.78 -10.76
C GLN A 25 -23.89 -12.85 -11.81
N CYS A 26 -23.24 -13.94 -11.40
CA CYS A 26 -22.98 -15.11 -12.24
C CYS A 26 -24.17 -16.09 -12.26
N GLY A 27 -25.40 -15.59 -12.27
CA GLY A 27 -26.65 -16.38 -12.35
C GLY A 27 -27.04 -17.12 -11.06
N GLY A 28 -28.30 -17.59 -11.02
CA GLY A 28 -28.87 -18.33 -9.88
C GLY A 28 -29.16 -17.49 -8.61
N ASN A 29 -29.76 -18.14 -7.61
CA ASN A 29 -29.94 -17.58 -6.28
C ASN A 29 -28.61 -17.58 -5.50
N LEU A 30 -28.33 -16.50 -4.75
CA LEU A 30 -27.19 -16.46 -3.83
C LEU A 30 -27.28 -17.63 -2.84
N TYR A 31 -26.20 -18.37 -2.68
CA TYR A 31 -26.09 -19.48 -1.76
C TYR A 31 -24.86 -19.32 -0.85
N THR A 32 -24.89 -19.98 0.31
CA THR A 32 -23.72 -20.01 1.20
C THR A 32 -22.78 -21.13 0.76
N PRO A 33 -21.49 -20.90 0.49
CA PRO A 33 -20.58 -21.96 0.09
C PRO A 33 -20.58 -23.15 1.04
N GLY A 34 -20.54 -24.35 0.46
CA GLY A 34 -20.68 -25.62 1.17
C GLY A 34 -22.12 -26.07 1.44
N THR A 35 -23.13 -25.24 1.14
CA THR A 35 -24.56 -25.63 1.26
C THR A 35 -25.11 -26.29 -0.01
N LEU A 36 -24.49 -26.03 -1.17
CA LEU A 36 -24.81 -26.63 -2.46
C LEU A 36 -23.56 -27.28 -3.08
N ASN A 37 -23.74 -28.12 -4.08
CA ASN A 37 -22.67 -28.63 -4.95
C ASN A 37 -22.97 -28.24 -6.40
N PHE A 38 -21.94 -27.94 -7.18
CA PHE A 38 -22.03 -27.68 -8.61
C PHE A 38 -22.05 -29.01 -9.36
N THR A 39 -22.96 -29.19 -10.32
CA THR A 39 -23.06 -30.45 -11.05
C THR A 39 -21.84 -30.68 -11.94
N LEU A 40 -21.37 -31.93 -12.05
CA LEU A 40 -20.26 -32.27 -12.94
C LEU A 40 -20.63 -32.01 -14.41
N GLU A 41 -21.91 -32.08 -14.75
CA GLU A 41 -22.42 -31.73 -16.07
C GLU A 41 -22.13 -30.26 -16.43
N CYS A 42 -22.56 -29.31 -15.59
CA CYS A 42 -22.27 -27.90 -15.83
C CYS A 42 -20.77 -27.59 -15.72
N TYR A 43 -20.05 -28.29 -14.84
CA TYR A 43 -18.60 -28.18 -14.76
C TYR A 43 -17.91 -28.58 -16.08
N ASN A 44 -18.30 -29.70 -16.67
CA ASN A 44 -17.73 -30.15 -17.93
C ASN A 44 -18.10 -29.21 -19.08
N ALA A 45 -19.37 -28.77 -19.16
CA ALA A 45 -19.80 -27.79 -20.15
C ALA A 45 -19.01 -26.47 -20.04
N PHE A 46 -18.68 -26.06 -18.81
CA PHE A 46 -17.81 -24.91 -18.57
C PHE A 46 -16.41 -25.13 -19.16
N GLN A 47 -15.77 -26.27 -18.88
CA GLN A 47 -14.44 -26.59 -19.42
C GLN A 47 -14.44 -26.67 -20.96
N ASP A 48 -15.49 -27.24 -21.54
CA ASP A 48 -15.66 -27.31 -23.00
C ASP A 48 -15.76 -25.92 -23.63
N CYS A 49 -16.45 -24.99 -22.97
CA CYS A 49 -16.51 -23.59 -23.39
C CYS A 49 -15.16 -22.88 -23.26
N VAL A 50 -14.41 -23.11 -22.19
CA VAL A 50 -13.05 -22.56 -22.04
C VAL A 50 -12.15 -23.02 -23.20
N ALA A 51 -12.17 -24.30 -23.54
CA ALA A 51 -11.39 -24.84 -24.65
C ALA A 51 -11.79 -24.23 -26.01
N GLN A 52 -13.08 -23.95 -26.21
CA GLN A 52 -13.56 -23.27 -27.42
C GLN A 52 -13.07 -21.81 -27.50
N PHE A 53 -13.10 -21.08 -26.39
CA PHE A 53 -12.59 -19.71 -26.35
C PHE A 53 -11.07 -19.68 -26.57
N GLU A 54 -10.31 -20.57 -25.94
CA GLU A 54 -8.86 -20.70 -26.17
C GLU A 54 -8.55 -20.94 -27.66
N ALA A 55 -9.32 -21.81 -28.32
CA ALA A 55 -9.10 -22.15 -29.73
C ALA A 55 -9.58 -21.08 -30.73
N ASN A 56 -10.48 -20.18 -30.33
CA ASN A 56 -11.13 -19.24 -31.26
C ASN A 56 -11.43 -17.87 -30.62
N ALA A 57 -10.54 -16.92 -30.87
CA ALA A 57 -10.69 -15.52 -30.45
C ALA A 57 -11.88 -14.75 -31.07
N SER A 58 -12.50 -15.29 -32.12
CA SER A 58 -13.72 -14.70 -32.71
C SER A 58 -15.00 -15.17 -32.02
N GLN A 59 -14.94 -16.25 -31.24
CA GLN A 59 -16.10 -16.80 -30.56
C GLN A 59 -16.42 -15.94 -29.33
N VAL A 60 -17.60 -15.33 -29.29
CA VAL A 60 -17.98 -14.39 -28.22
C VAL A 60 -18.93 -15.00 -27.20
N ASP A 61 -19.58 -16.11 -27.54
CA ASP A 61 -20.57 -16.80 -26.72
C ASP A 61 -20.32 -18.32 -26.68
N CYS A 62 -20.61 -18.93 -25.53
CA CYS A 62 -20.68 -20.38 -25.35
C CYS A 62 -21.68 -20.72 -24.22
N ASN A 63 -22.30 -21.90 -24.27
CA ASN A 63 -23.26 -22.37 -23.27
C ASN A 63 -23.35 -23.91 -23.24
N ASP A 64 -24.12 -24.44 -22.31
CA ASP A 64 -24.39 -25.88 -22.16
C ASP A 64 -25.45 -26.45 -23.13
N GLY A 65 -26.01 -25.62 -24.02
CA GLY A 65 -27.11 -25.99 -24.92
C GLY A 65 -28.45 -26.25 -24.24
N LYS A 66 -28.54 -26.07 -22.91
CA LYS A 66 -29.74 -26.31 -22.09
C LYS A 66 -30.22 -25.06 -21.37
N GLY A 67 -29.43 -23.98 -21.40
CA GLY A 67 -29.75 -22.70 -20.79
C GLY A 67 -29.48 -22.68 -19.30
N ASN A 68 -28.59 -23.54 -18.79
CA ASN A 68 -28.18 -23.52 -17.39
C ASN A 68 -26.80 -22.91 -17.20
N LEU A 69 -25.96 -22.85 -18.24
CA LEU A 69 -24.64 -22.22 -18.20
C LEU A 69 -24.50 -21.26 -19.38
N PHE A 70 -24.01 -20.06 -19.12
CA PHE A 70 -23.75 -19.02 -20.11
C PHE A 70 -22.34 -18.49 -19.92
N MET A 71 -21.58 -18.36 -21.01
CA MET A 71 -20.22 -17.84 -20.99
C MET A 71 -19.99 -16.90 -22.16
N GLN A 72 -19.29 -15.81 -21.93
CA GLN A 72 -19.01 -14.78 -22.92
C GLN A 72 -17.58 -14.24 -22.78
N GLN A 73 -17.01 -13.81 -23.90
CA GLN A 73 -15.77 -13.05 -23.94
C GLN A 73 -15.87 -11.88 -24.91
N GLN A 74 -15.02 -10.87 -24.73
CA GLN A 74 -14.75 -9.91 -25.78
C GLN A 74 -14.00 -10.57 -26.94
N ALA A 75 -14.37 -10.31 -28.19
CA ALA A 75 -13.61 -10.81 -29.34
C ALA A 75 -12.18 -10.21 -29.37
N ASN A 76 -11.15 -11.06 -29.43
CA ASN A 76 -9.75 -10.64 -29.33
C ASN A 76 -9.06 -10.44 -30.69
N LEU A 77 -9.73 -9.73 -31.59
CA LEU A 77 -9.24 -9.60 -32.97
C LEU A 77 -8.21 -8.47 -33.14
N GLY A 78 -8.00 -7.65 -32.10
CA GLY A 78 -7.02 -6.56 -32.09
C GLY A 78 -5.60 -6.99 -31.73
N ALA A 79 -5.43 -8.15 -31.10
CA ALA A 79 -4.11 -8.69 -30.73
C ALA A 79 -3.46 -9.48 -31.88
N SER A 80 -2.13 -9.61 -31.84
CA SER A 80 -1.39 -10.45 -32.79
C SER A 80 -1.87 -11.91 -32.70
N PRO A 81 -1.93 -12.69 -33.80
CA PRO A 81 -2.54 -14.04 -33.80
C PRO A 81 -2.02 -15.04 -32.75
N GLY A 82 -0.76 -14.92 -32.32
CA GLY A 82 -0.18 -15.74 -31.25
C GLY A 82 -0.34 -15.18 -29.83
N SER A 83 -1.15 -14.12 -29.67
CA SER A 83 -1.41 -13.45 -28.39
C SER A 83 -2.90 -13.25 -28.13
N GLN A 84 -3.75 -13.81 -28.98
CA GLN A 84 -5.19 -13.76 -28.80
C GLN A 84 -5.59 -14.78 -27.73
N ASN A 85 -6.42 -14.35 -26.78
CA ASN A 85 -6.97 -15.17 -25.70
C ASN A 85 -5.95 -15.81 -24.76
N ASN A 86 -4.77 -15.19 -24.62
CA ASN A 86 -3.72 -15.69 -23.75
C ASN A 86 -4.15 -15.77 -22.28
N ASP A 87 -5.09 -14.92 -21.85
CA ASP A 87 -5.59 -14.94 -20.47
C ASP A 87 -6.92 -15.71 -20.32
N ALA A 88 -7.54 -16.18 -21.41
CA ALA A 88 -8.90 -16.72 -21.38
C ALA A 88 -9.07 -17.91 -20.44
N ILE A 89 -8.12 -18.85 -20.46
CA ILE A 89 -8.16 -20.04 -19.58
C ILE A 89 -8.14 -19.63 -18.11
N ILE A 90 -7.18 -18.77 -17.74
CA ILE A 90 -6.98 -18.33 -16.35
C ILE A 90 -8.18 -17.48 -15.90
N ALA A 91 -8.64 -16.56 -16.75
CA ALA A 91 -9.77 -15.69 -16.44
C ALA A 91 -11.08 -16.48 -16.22
N PHE A 92 -11.32 -17.56 -16.98
CA PHE A 92 -12.48 -18.42 -16.75
C PHE A 92 -12.28 -19.37 -15.56
N GLN A 93 -11.06 -19.85 -15.29
CA GLN A 93 -10.77 -20.57 -14.04
C GLN A 93 -11.09 -19.70 -12.83
N ASP A 94 -10.70 -18.43 -12.88
CA ASP A 94 -11.06 -17.44 -11.86
C ASP A 94 -12.59 -17.31 -11.74
N ILE A 95 -13.33 -17.07 -12.83
CA ILE A 95 -14.81 -16.96 -12.76
C ILE A 95 -15.45 -18.21 -12.16
N ARG A 96 -14.94 -19.41 -12.48
CA ARG A 96 -15.44 -20.67 -11.91
C ARG A 96 -15.23 -20.72 -10.40
N ASP A 97 -14.00 -20.53 -9.95
CA ASP A 97 -13.63 -20.73 -8.53
C ASP A 97 -14.11 -19.59 -7.64
N LEU A 98 -14.12 -18.38 -8.20
CA LEU A 98 -14.51 -17.16 -7.52
C LEU A 98 -16.01 -16.92 -7.59
N CYS A 99 -16.68 -17.21 -8.70
CA CYS A 99 -18.10 -16.91 -8.84
C CYS A 99 -18.96 -18.15 -8.69
N LEU A 100 -18.79 -19.12 -9.59
CA LEU A 100 -19.69 -20.27 -9.70
C LEU A 100 -19.57 -21.23 -8.52
N LEU A 101 -18.38 -21.41 -7.93
CA LEU A 101 -18.16 -22.34 -6.81
C LEU A 101 -18.18 -21.65 -5.45
N SER A 102 -18.10 -20.32 -5.38
CA SER A 102 -18.09 -19.57 -4.12
C SER A 102 -19.35 -18.74 -3.85
N GLY A 103 -20.30 -18.72 -4.78
CA GLY A 103 -21.53 -17.93 -4.64
C GLY A 103 -21.32 -16.41 -4.63
N SER A 104 -20.12 -15.94 -5.03
CA SER A 104 -19.82 -14.51 -5.17
C SER A 104 -20.34 -13.94 -6.49
N THR A 105 -20.13 -12.65 -6.74
CA THR A 105 -20.72 -11.92 -7.86
C THR A 105 -19.68 -11.09 -8.62
N THR A 106 -18.92 -11.67 -9.57
CA THR A 106 -18.09 -10.87 -10.52
C THR A 106 -17.79 -11.56 -11.87
N ALA A 107 -17.79 -10.77 -12.94
CA ALA A 107 -17.04 -11.02 -14.18
C ALA A 107 -15.53 -10.74 -13.99
N THR A 108 -14.65 -11.30 -14.81
CA THR A 108 -13.19 -11.05 -14.74
C THR A 108 -12.68 -10.29 -15.96
N TRP A 109 -11.54 -9.59 -15.81
CA TRP A 109 -10.87 -8.84 -16.88
C TRP A 109 -9.44 -9.37 -17.07
N GLY A 110 -9.09 -9.80 -18.28
CA GLY A 110 -7.75 -10.20 -18.70
C GLY A 110 -6.83 -8.99 -18.86
N TYR A 111 -5.66 -9.05 -18.25
CA TYR A 111 -4.74 -7.90 -18.14
C TYR A 111 -3.76 -7.85 -19.31
N SER A 112 -3.29 -9.02 -19.76
CA SER A 112 -2.29 -9.09 -20.83
C SER A 112 -2.91 -8.84 -22.21
N ASP A 113 -4.18 -9.16 -22.35
CA ASP A 113 -4.94 -9.03 -23.59
C ASP A 113 -6.07 -7.98 -23.54
N ASN A 114 -6.24 -7.29 -22.41
CA ASN A 114 -7.15 -6.16 -22.23
C ASN A 114 -8.61 -6.54 -22.57
N GLN A 115 -9.01 -7.75 -22.22
CA GLN A 115 -10.32 -8.35 -22.54
C GLN A 115 -11.19 -8.54 -21.31
N TRP A 116 -12.51 -8.50 -21.48
CA TRP A 116 -13.43 -8.96 -20.45
C TRP A 116 -13.92 -10.39 -20.73
N TYR A 117 -14.12 -11.14 -19.65
CA TYR A 117 -14.66 -12.49 -19.63
C TYR A 117 -15.83 -12.56 -18.64
N TRP A 118 -16.85 -13.34 -18.96
CA TRP A 118 -18.05 -13.46 -18.13
C TRP A 118 -18.60 -14.88 -18.19
N ALA A 119 -19.08 -15.38 -17.07
CA ALA A 119 -19.87 -16.61 -17.03
C ALA A 119 -20.97 -16.52 -15.98
N ALA A 120 -22.04 -17.26 -16.20
CA ALA A 120 -23.15 -17.41 -15.27
C ALA A 120 -23.71 -18.83 -15.32
N ALA A 121 -24.23 -19.31 -14.20
CA ALA A 121 -24.93 -20.57 -14.09
C ALA A 121 -26.27 -20.40 -13.36
N GLU A 122 -27.31 -21.08 -13.83
CA GLU A 122 -28.64 -21.09 -13.21
C GLU A 122 -28.72 -22.10 -12.05
N ASP A 123 -29.78 -22.02 -11.25
CA ASP A 123 -30.03 -22.91 -10.10
C ASP A 123 -29.96 -24.40 -10.47
N ALA A 124 -30.29 -24.76 -11.72
CA ALA A 124 -30.21 -26.13 -12.23
C ALA A 124 -28.79 -26.70 -12.27
N CYS A 125 -27.76 -25.85 -12.30
CA CYS A 125 -26.37 -26.27 -12.17
C CYS A 125 -25.96 -26.61 -10.73
N TYR A 126 -26.84 -26.39 -9.75
CA TYR A 126 -26.56 -26.61 -8.34
C TYR A 126 -27.50 -27.66 -7.73
N THR A 127 -27.00 -28.42 -6.76
CA THR A 127 -27.79 -29.42 -6.05
C THR A 127 -27.33 -29.55 -4.60
N ASN A 128 -28.26 -29.80 -3.68
CA ASN A 128 -27.98 -30.16 -2.28
C ASN A 128 -28.25 -31.64 -1.99
N ASP A 129 -28.49 -32.45 -3.03
CA ASP A 129 -28.77 -33.88 -2.86
C ASP A 129 -27.50 -34.62 -2.39
N PRO A 130 -27.48 -35.15 -1.16
CA PRO A 130 -26.31 -35.82 -0.60
C PRO A 130 -26.01 -37.18 -1.27
N ALA A 131 -26.93 -37.72 -2.09
CA ALA A 131 -26.73 -38.98 -2.81
C ALA A 131 -25.97 -38.80 -4.14
N ARG A 132 -25.84 -37.57 -4.64
CA ARG A 132 -25.12 -37.27 -5.89
C ARG A 132 -23.61 -37.33 -5.65
N THR A 133 -22.91 -38.13 -6.46
CA THR A 133 -21.44 -38.25 -6.44
C THR A 133 -20.77 -37.55 -7.62
N ASP A 134 -21.55 -37.18 -8.64
CA ASP A 134 -21.17 -36.48 -9.87
C ASP A 134 -21.27 -34.96 -9.68
N VAL A 135 -20.61 -34.46 -8.65
CA VAL A 135 -20.66 -33.04 -8.26
C VAL A 135 -19.28 -32.53 -7.86
N VAL A 136 -19.08 -31.23 -8.05
CA VAL A 136 -17.96 -30.45 -7.52
C VAL A 136 -18.47 -29.68 -6.31
N LYS A 137 -17.78 -29.79 -5.17
CA LYS A 137 -18.20 -29.12 -3.93
C LYS A 137 -18.01 -27.61 -4.07
N THR A 138 -19.03 -26.84 -3.69
CA THR A 138 -18.85 -25.39 -3.54
C THR A 138 -17.99 -25.11 -2.30
N HIS A 139 -17.21 -24.04 -2.34
CA HIS A 139 -16.28 -23.67 -1.29
C HIS A 139 -16.15 -22.15 -1.19
N PRO A 140 -15.79 -21.59 -0.02
CA PRO A 140 -15.48 -20.17 0.08
C PRO A 140 -14.43 -19.78 -0.97
N ALA A 141 -14.50 -18.54 -1.47
CA ALA A 141 -13.53 -18.04 -2.44
C ALA A 141 -12.11 -18.25 -1.85
N PRO A 142 -11.22 -18.95 -2.56
CA PRO A 142 -9.90 -19.31 -2.02
C PRO A 142 -9.01 -18.07 -1.82
N PHE A 143 -9.33 -16.98 -2.51
CA PHE A 143 -8.69 -15.68 -2.39
C PHE A 143 -9.76 -14.59 -2.48
N CYS A 144 -9.42 -13.38 -2.04
CA CYS A 144 -10.40 -12.31 -2.12
C CYS A 144 -10.46 -11.86 -3.57
N ILE A 145 -11.64 -12.07 -4.16
CA ILE A 145 -12.21 -11.12 -5.10
C ILE A 145 -12.46 -9.84 -4.31
N GLN A 146 -11.40 -9.16 -3.90
CA GLN A 146 -11.50 -7.72 -4.01
C GLN A 146 -11.87 -7.55 -5.46
N ASN A 147 -13.12 -7.14 -5.74
CA ASN A 147 -13.48 -6.65 -7.06
C ASN A 147 -12.25 -5.86 -7.49
N ARG A 148 -11.63 -6.18 -8.62
CA ARG A 148 -10.26 -5.72 -8.92
C ARG A 148 -10.16 -4.17 -8.83
N ASP A 149 -11.33 -3.51 -8.84
CA ASP A 149 -11.63 -2.08 -8.68
C ASP A 149 -12.45 -1.70 -7.40
N SER A 150 -12.59 -2.57 -6.40
CA SER A 150 -13.37 -2.32 -5.17
C SER A 150 -12.69 -1.26 -4.32
N SER A 151 -13.45 -0.26 -3.92
CA SER A 151 -12.97 0.74 -2.95
C SER A 151 -12.84 0.21 -1.52
N LEU A 152 -13.31 -1.03 -1.25
CA LEU A 152 -13.39 -1.66 0.08
C LEU A 152 -13.77 -0.66 1.17
N PRO A 153 -14.93 0.02 1.04
CA PRO A 153 -15.30 1.11 1.95
C PRO A 153 -15.34 0.66 3.41
N GLU A 154 -15.68 -0.61 3.67
CA GLU A 154 -15.66 -1.23 5.00
C GLU A 154 -14.26 -1.38 5.60
N CYS A 155 -13.20 -1.38 4.77
CA CYS A 155 -11.83 -1.43 5.23
C CYS A 155 -11.26 -0.07 5.62
N TYR A 156 -11.85 1.01 5.13
CA TYR A 156 -11.39 2.38 5.35
C TYR A 156 -12.51 3.26 5.92
N PRO A 157 -13.07 2.92 7.09
CA PRO A 157 -14.13 3.70 7.69
C PRO A 157 -13.65 5.12 7.98
N GLN A 158 -14.56 6.09 7.85
CA GLN A 158 -14.29 7.46 8.29
C GLN A 158 -14.31 7.52 9.81
N PRO A 159 -13.36 8.22 10.45
CA PRO A 159 -13.44 8.48 11.88
C PRO A 159 -14.63 9.38 12.18
N ASP A 160 -15.26 9.19 13.34
CA ASP A 160 -16.35 10.04 13.80
C ASP A 160 -15.88 11.48 13.88
N ALA A 161 -16.73 12.39 13.43
CA ALA A 161 -16.45 13.81 13.53
C ALA A 161 -16.34 14.20 15.01
N THR A 162 -15.17 14.66 15.45
CA THR A 162 -15.01 15.15 16.82
C THR A 162 -16.02 16.28 17.09
N PRO A 163 -16.79 16.23 18.19
CA PRO A 163 -17.72 17.29 18.53
C PRO A 163 -17.01 18.65 18.62
N PRO A 164 -17.60 19.73 18.09
CA PRO A 164 -16.90 20.99 18.02
C PRO A 164 -16.47 21.53 19.39
N GLY A 165 -15.18 21.88 19.52
CA GLY A 165 -14.63 22.48 20.74
C GLY A 165 -14.52 21.56 21.96
N GLY A 166 -14.63 20.24 21.80
CA GLY A 166 -14.36 19.27 22.87
C GLY A 166 -12.89 19.22 23.28
N PRO A 167 -12.56 18.71 24.49
CA PRO A 167 -11.18 18.61 24.96
C PRO A 167 -10.32 17.75 24.02
N LEU A 168 -9.03 18.08 23.91
CA LEU A 168 -8.10 17.28 23.11
C LEU A 168 -7.80 15.96 23.80
N LYS A 169 -7.97 14.86 23.08
CA LYS A 169 -7.49 13.55 23.48
C LYS A 169 -6.06 13.36 22.98
N VAL A 170 -5.09 13.46 23.88
CA VAL A 170 -3.67 13.32 23.49
C VAL A 170 -3.37 11.87 23.11
N ILE A 171 -2.93 11.66 21.87
CA ILE A 171 -2.47 10.34 21.40
C ILE A 171 -1.01 10.16 21.84
N LYS A 172 -0.73 9.02 22.47
CA LYS A 172 0.62 8.64 22.91
C LYS A 172 1.02 7.33 22.23
N THR A 173 2.26 7.23 21.79
CA THR A 173 2.82 5.96 21.30
C THR A 173 3.39 5.14 22.46
N ALA A 174 3.34 3.83 22.30
CA ALA A 174 3.98 2.86 23.17
C ALA A 174 4.99 2.04 22.36
N LYS A 175 5.67 1.11 23.03
CA LYS A 175 6.55 0.17 22.34
C LYS A 175 5.73 -0.70 21.39
N THR A 176 6.26 -0.91 20.20
CA THR A 176 5.76 -1.84 19.19
C THR A 176 6.07 -3.30 19.55
N ARG A 177 5.61 -4.25 18.73
CA ARG A 177 5.73 -5.70 18.95
C ARG A 177 7.14 -6.17 19.28
N ASN A 178 8.15 -5.75 18.53
CA ASN A 178 9.56 -6.10 18.72
C ASN A 178 10.32 -5.06 19.58
N GLY A 179 9.58 -4.17 20.27
CA GLY A 179 10.11 -3.26 21.29
C GLY A 179 10.75 -1.98 20.76
N PHE A 180 10.46 -1.58 19.53
CA PHE A 180 10.91 -0.31 18.98
C PHE A 180 10.11 0.85 19.60
N LYS A 181 10.75 2.03 19.68
CA LYS A 181 10.20 3.26 20.29
C LYS A 181 10.14 4.43 19.30
N SER A 182 10.38 4.15 18.02
CA SER A 182 10.34 5.11 16.93
C SER A 182 10.04 4.37 15.63
N SER A 183 9.49 5.11 14.67
CA SER A 183 9.43 4.72 13.27
C SER A 183 10.84 4.57 12.67
N ALA A 184 10.95 3.89 11.54
CA ALA A 184 12.21 3.77 10.81
C ALA A 184 12.57 5.09 10.13
N ARG A 185 13.87 5.38 10.00
CA ARG A 185 14.39 6.49 9.20
C ARG A 185 15.52 5.98 8.31
N GLY A 186 15.49 6.33 7.03
CA GLY A 186 16.44 5.76 6.08
C GLY A 186 16.17 6.15 4.64
N TRP A 187 16.59 5.28 3.74
CA TRP A 187 16.41 5.39 2.30
C TRP A 187 15.88 4.06 1.73
N ASN A 188 15.06 4.13 0.68
CA ASN A 188 14.56 2.97 -0.05
C ASN A 188 14.74 3.16 -1.56
N THR A 189 15.08 2.07 -2.25
CA THR A 189 15.42 2.08 -3.68
C THR A 189 14.24 2.40 -4.61
N TYR A 190 13.00 2.14 -4.19
CA TYR A 190 11.82 2.11 -5.08
C TYR A 190 11.53 3.43 -5.76
N GLY A 191 11.73 4.56 -5.07
CA GLY A 191 11.42 5.88 -5.64
C GLY A 191 12.16 6.17 -6.94
N VAL A 192 13.42 5.74 -7.04
CA VAL A 192 14.20 5.83 -8.28
C VAL A 192 13.76 4.77 -9.31
N GLN A 193 13.40 3.57 -8.84
CA GLN A 193 12.93 2.48 -9.70
C GLN A 193 11.60 2.79 -10.40
N ALA A 194 10.73 3.57 -9.75
CA ALA A 194 9.40 3.92 -10.25
C ALA A 194 9.39 5.06 -11.28
N LEU A 195 10.51 5.79 -11.44
CA LEU A 195 10.68 6.80 -12.48
C LEU A 195 10.60 6.15 -13.88
N ALA A 196 9.85 6.76 -14.79
CA ALA A 196 9.67 6.26 -16.15
C ALA A 196 11.00 6.01 -16.87
N ASN A 197 11.96 6.91 -16.72
CA ASN A 197 13.31 6.79 -17.25
C ASN A 197 14.35 7.18 -16.18
N GLY A 198 14.35 6.50 -15.02
CA GLY A 198 15.29 6.77 -13.92
C GLY A 198 16.76 6.85 -14.36
N SER A 199 17.17 6.02 -15.33
CA SER A 199 18.51 6.04 -15.95
C SER A 199 18.94 7.40 -16.52
N GLN A 200 18.01 8.25 -16.94
CA GLN A 200 18.32 9.56 -17.54
C GLN A 200 18.45 10.68 -16.52
N VAL A 201 17.81 10.52 -15.35
CA VAL A 201 17.68 11.60 -14.36
C VAL A 201 18.40 11.30 -13.04
N VAL A 202 18.81 10.04 -12.82
CA VAL A 202 19.60 9.61 -11.65
C VAL A 202 20.92 9.01 -12.13
N PRO A 203 22.06 9.72 -11.98
CA PRO A 203 23.35 9.28 -12.52
C PRO A 203 23.81 7.90 -12.05
N SER A 204 23.66 7.55 -10.77
CA SER A 204 24.01 6.21 -10.27
C SER A 204 23.05 5.09 -10.69
N PHE A 205 21.93 5.44 -11.31
CA PHE A 205 20.98 4.49 -11.90
C PHE A 205 21.15 4.35 -13.43
N ALA A 206 22.16 5.00 -14.02
CA ALA A 206 22.42 4.92 -15.45
C ALA A 206 22.64 3.46 -15.90
N GLY A 207 21.94 3.06 -16.97
CA GLY A 207 21.96 1.70 -17.51
C GLY A 207 21.09 0.70 -16.74
N GLN A 208 20.32 1.14 -15.74
CA GLN A 208 19.40 0.33 -14.94
C GLN A 208 17.95 0.78 -15.16
N SER A 209 16.99 -0.13 -14.93
CA SER A 209 15.56 0.17 -15.08
C SER A 209 14.70 -0.71 -14.16
N GLY A 210 13.65 -0.12 -13.57
CA GLY A 210 12.68 -0.84 -12.74
C GLY A 210 13.33 -1.73 -11.68
N LEU A 211 13.03 -3.02 -11.70
CA LEU A 211 13.55 -4.01 -10.73
C LEU A 211 15.02 -4.42 -11.00
N PHE A 212 15.62 -4.00 -12.11
CA PHE A 212 16.97 -4.37 -12.55
C PHE A 212 18.02 -3.36 -12.08
N TYR A 213 18.10 -3.17 -10.77
CA TYR A 213 19.13 -2.35 -10.12
C TYR A 213 20.25 -3.21 -9.51
N THR A 214 21.35 -2.58 -9.11
CA THR A 214 22.60 -3.24 -8.69
C THR A 214 23.00 -2.89 -7.27
N GLN A 215 23.84 -3.72 -6.66
CA GLN A 215 24.47 -3.40 -5.38
C GLN A 215 25.25 -2.08 -5.44
N LYS A 216 25.90 -1.78 -6.57
CA LYS A 216 26.68 -0.54 -6.72
C LYS A 216 25.80 0.70 -6.61
N PHE A 217 24.60 0.67 -7.20
CA PHE A 217 23.62 1.75 -7.03
C PHE A 217 23.27 1.94 -5.55
N VAL A 218 22.94 0.85 -4.83
CA VAL A 218 22.63 0.90 -3.39
C VAL A 218 23.80 1.46 -2.58
N GLU A 219 25.02 1.00 -2.81
CA GLU A 219 26.22 1.49 -2.14
C GLU A 219 26.45 2.99 -2.39
N THR A 220 26.16 3.49 -3.59
CA THR A 220 26.29 4.92 -3.89
C THR A 220 25.29 5.74 -3.08
N GLN A 221 24.02 5.34 -3.08
CA GLN A 221 22.93 6.03 -2.39
C GLN A 221 23.13 6.00 -0.87
N CYS A 222 23.40 4.81 -0.32
CA CYS A 222 23.68 4.60 1.10
C CYS A 222 25.03 5.18 1.54
N GLY A 223 25.98 5.35 0.62
CA GLY A 223 27.23 6.06 0.88
C GLY A 223 27.00 7.52 1.24
N VAL A 224 25.98 8.16 0.63
CA VAL A 224 25.55 9.51 1.02
C VAL A 224 24.77 9.47 2.33
N LEU A 225 23.88 8.49 2.53
CA LEU A 225 23.14 8.33 3.79
C LEU A 225 24.07 8.13 5.00
N ALA A 226 25.25 7.54 4.80
CA ALA A 226 26.27 7.35 5.84
C ALA A 226 26.94 8.65 6.31
N ARG A 227 26.69 9.80 5.66
CA ARG A 227 27.28 11.08 6.06
C ARG A 227 26.82 11.50 7.48
N PRO A 228 27.66 12.20 8.26
CA PRO A 228 27.38 12.49 9.67
C PRO A 228 26.06 13.20 9.94
N GLU A 229 25.62 14.08 9.04
CA GLU A 229 24.38 14.84 9.16
C GLU A 229 23.13 13.96 9.15
N PHE A 230 23.07 12.96 8.26
CA PHE A 230 21.97 12.00 8.19
C PHE A 230 22.00 11.03 9.36
N LYS A 231 23.19 10.53 9.73
CA LYS A 231 23.35 9.66 10.90
C LYS A 231 22.95 10.36 12.20
N LYS A 232 23.33 11.62 12.38
CA LYS A 232 22.91 12.43 13.53
C LYS A 232 21.40 12.64 13.57
N ALA A 233 20.76 12.71 12.40
CA ALA A 233 19.30 12.79 12.28
C ALA A 233 18.59 11.43 12.41
N GLY A 234 19.33 10.35 12.63
CA GLY A 234 18.82 9.00 12.86
C GLY A 234 18.49 8.22 11.59
N TYR A 235 18.86 8.74 10.40
CA TYR A 235 18.70 8.00 9.15
C TYR A 235 19.78 6.93 9.06
N ASP A 236 19.38 5.69 9.29
CA ASP A 236 20.30 4.56 9.36
C ASP A 236 19.84 3.31 8.59
N LEU A 237 18.64 3.32 8.01
CA LEU A 237 18.14 2.18 7.22
C LEU A 237 18.44 2.36 5.73
N CYS A 238 19.02 1.33 5.11
CA CYS A 238 19.13 1.17 3.67
C CYS A 238 18.27 0.01 3.21
N SER A 239 17.08 0.33 2.70
CA SER A 239 16.06 -0.65 2.30
C SER A 239 16.12 -0.93 0.80
N LEU A 240 16.27 -2.20 0.45
CA LEU A 240 16.18 -2.69 -0.92
C LEU A 240 14.72 -3.08 -1.17
N ASP A 241 14.07 -2.36 -2.08
CA ASP A 241 12.74 -2.72 -2.55
C ASP A 241 12.81 -3.88 -3.56
N SER A 242 11.67 -4.29 -4.13
CA SER A 242 11.58 -5.45 -5.01
C SER A 242 12.64 -5.42 -6.11
N GLY A 243 13.23 -6.59 -6.40
CA GLY A 243 14.24 -6.76 -7.45
C GLY A 243 15.59 -7.22 -6.94
N TRP A 244 15.82 -7.31 -5.63
CA TRP A 244 17.07 -7.89 -5.09
C TRP A 244 17.11 -9.42 -5.19
N GLN A 245 15.93 -10.07 -5.13
CA GLN A 245 15.78 -11.51 -5.15
C GLN A 245 16.07 -12.13 -6.53
N ALA A 246 16.51 -13.40 -6.53
CA ALA A 246 16.52 -14.20 -7.75
C ALA A 246 15.09 -14.63 -8.09
N THR A 247 14.66 -14.39 -9.33
CA THR A 247 13.29 -14.71 -9.80
C THR A 247 13.20 -16.08 -10.47
N THR A 248 14.34 -16.66 -10.86
CA THR A 248 14.41 -17.93 -11.60
C THR A 248 15.10 -19.04 -10.81
N ALA A 249 15.46 -18.79 -9.55
CA ALA A 249 16.18 -19.74 -8.73
C ALA A 249 15.83 -19.58 -7.25
N VAL A 250 15.86 -20.70 -6.55
CA VAL A 250 15.83 -20.84 -5.10
C VAL A 250 16.97 -21.78 -4.71
N ASP A 251 17.31 -21.83 -3.42
CA ASP A 251 18.27 -22.84 -2.96
C ASP A 251 17.64 -24.25 -2.91
N GLN A 252 18.45 -25.26 -2.55
CA GLN A 252 18.02 -26.66 -2.45
C GLN A 252 16.91 -26.93 -1.41
N HIS A 253 16.57 -25.93 -0.58
CA HIS A 253 15.50 -25.99 0.43
C HIS A 253 14.31 -25.10 0.06
N GLY A 254 14.32 -24.52 -1.14
CA GLY A 254 13.26 -23.64 -1.62
C GLY A 254 13.22 -22.28 -0.93
N ARG A 255 14.34 -21.82 -0.36
CA ARG A 255 14.46 -20.51 0.27
C ARG A 255 14.75 -19.44 -0.77
N ILE A 256 14.20 -18.24 -0.55
CA ILE A 256 14.42 -17.07 -1.39
C ILE A 256 15.90 -16.65 -1.29
N ILE A 257 16.57 -16.57 -2.43
CA ILE A 257 17.98 -16.16 -2.56
C ILE A 257 18.11 -14.79 -3.25
N TYR A 258 19.21 -14.08 -3.02
CA TYR A 258 19.51 -12.86 -3.76
C TYR A 258 20.00 -13.19 -5.18
N ASN A 259 19.80 -12.26 -6.12
CA ASN A 259 20.36 -12.38 -7.46
C ASN A 259 21.89 -12.18 -7.42
N THR A 260 22.65 -13.26 -7.54
CA THR A 260 24.12 -13.26 -7.38
C THR A 260 24.86 -12.48 -8.46
N THR A 261 24.23 -12.19 -9.61
CA THR A 261 24.83 -11.38 -10.67
C THR A 261 24.82 -9.89 -10.31
N ARG A 262 23.84 -9.44 -9.51
CA ARG A 262 23.64 -8.02 -9.15
C ARG A 262 23.98 -7.70 -7.70
N PHE A 263 23.97 -8.70 -6.82
CA PHE A 263 24.14 -8.53 -5.38
C PHE A 263 25.00 -9.61 -4.74
N ASN A 264 25.67 -9.22 -3.66
CA ASN A 264 26.20 -10.08 -2.61
C ASN A 264 25.69 -9.53 -1.27
N LEU A 265 24.51 -9.98 -0.82
CA LEU A 265 23.86 -9.38 0.36
C LEU A 265 24.67 -9.47 1.66
N PRO A 266 25.36 -10.58 1.99
CA PRO A 266 26.28 -10.60 3.14
C PRO A 266 27.37 -9.54 3.09
N GLU A 267 27.93 -9.29 1.91
CA GLU A 267 28.95 -8.26 1.71
C GLU A 267 28.36 -6.85 1.83
N LEU A 268 27.19 -6.61 1.20
CA LEU A 268 26.48 -5.35 1.32
C LEU A 268 26.10 -5.04 2.77
N ALA A 269 25.58 -6.02 3.52
CA ALA A 269 25.26 -5.86 4.93
C ALA A 269 26.52 -5.52 5.74
N SER A 270 27.63 -6.24 5.53
CA SER A 270 28.92 -5.93 6.17
C SER A 270 29.39 -4.51 5.83
N TRP A 271 29.23 -4.08 4.57
CA TRP A 271 29.58 -2.75 4.12
C TRP A 271 28.74 -1.65 4.77
N LEU A 272 27.43 -1.89 4.95
CA LEU A 272 26.49 -1.00 5.64
C LEU A 272 26.76 -0.95 7.14
N HIS A 273 26.89 -2.09 7.81
CA HIS A 273 27.12 -2.16 9.26
C HIS A 273 28.43 -1.47 9.67
N LYS A 274 29.49 -1.56 8.86
CA LYS A 274 30.75 -0.81 9.06
C LYS A 274 30.59 0.72 9.04
N ARG A 275 29.45 1.22 8.54
CA ARG A 275 29.10 2.64 8.44
C ARG A 275 28.00 3.05 9.43
N ASP A 276 27.64 2.16 10.35
CA ASP A 276 26.50 2.29 11.27
C ASP A 276 25.13 2.33 10.56
N LEU A 277 25.04 1.77 9.35
CA LEU A 277 23.79 1.62 8.61
C LEU A 277 23.26 0.20 8.72
N LYS A 278 21.95 0.02 8.49
CA LYS A 278 21.20 -1.22 8.55
C LYS A 278 20.71 -1.64 7.17
N LEU A 279 20.57 -2.94 6.95
CA LEU A 279 20.04 -3.50 5.69
C LEU A 279 18.55 -3.85 5.83
N GLY A 280 17.70 -3.28 4.99
CA GLY A 280 16.30 -3.69 4.84
C GLY A 280 16.07 -4.42 3.52
N VAL A 281 15.16 -5.39 3.50
CA VAL A 281 14.75 -6.08 2.27
C VAL A 281 13.23 -6.18 2.16
N TYR A 282 12.75 -6.00 0.93
CA TYR A 282 11.36 -6.19 0.55
C TYR A 282 11.05 -7.66 0.29
N ILE A 283 9.87 -8.10 0.72
CA ILE A 283 9.34 -9.44 0.48
C ILE A 283 7.82 -9.38 0.29
N THR A 284 7.26 -10.39 -0.36
CA THR A 284 5.81 -10.65 -0.41
C THR A 284 5.50 -11.96 0.32
N PRO A 285 4.26 -12.16 0.81
CA PRO A 285 3.81 -13.45 1.32
C PRO A 285 4.05 -14.58 0.33
N GLY A 286 4.13 -15.81 0.85
CA GLY A 286 4.27 -17.02 0.06
C GLY A 286 5.72 -17.40 -0.26
N VAL A 287 5.84 -18.39 -1.14
CA VAL A 287 7.09 -19.01 -1.57
C VAL A 287 7.22 -18.97 -3.10
N PRO A 288 8.40 -18.78 -3.68
CA PRO A 288 8.54 -18.85 -5.14
C PRO A 288 8.00 -20.17 -5.69
N CYS A 289 7.06 -20.13 -6.64
CA CYS A 289 6.39 -21.33 -7.17
C CYS A 289 7.36 -22.38 -7.75
N LEU A 290 8.50 -21.93 -8.28
CA LEU A 290 9.57 -22.81 -8.77
C LEU A 290 10.17 -23.71 -7.66
N ALA A 291 9.92 -23.40 -6.38
CA ALA A 291 10.38 -24.18 -5.24
C ALA A 291 9.53 -25.43 -4.93
N HIS A 292 8.43 -25.68 -5.66
CA HIS A 292 7.44 -26.72 -5.36
C HIS A 292 8.03 -28.12 -5.01
N ASN A 293 9.10 -28.53 -5.71
CA ASN A 293 9.74 -29.84 -5.52
C ASN A 293 10.87 -29.86 -4.47
N GLN A 294 11.22 -28.71 -3.88
CA GLN A 294 12.26 -28.64 -2.86
C GLN A 294 11.75 -29.16 -1.51
N THR A 295 12.68 -29.67 -0.70
CA THR A 295 12.38 -30.15 0.66
C THR A 295 12.68 -29.05 1.66
N ILE A 296 11.70 -28.72 2.50
CA ILE A 296 11.84 -27.69 3.54
C ILE A 296 12.95 -28.10 4.51
N LEU A 297 13.89 -27.18 4.77
CA LEU A 297 15.06 -27.43 5.62
C LEU A 297 14.66 -27.98 6.99
N GLY A 298 15.30 -29.06 7.42
CA GLY A 298 15.02 -29.70 8.71
C GLY A 298 13.78 -30.60 8.72
N THR A 299 13.18 -30.88 7.57
CA THR A 299 11.99 -31.74 7.44
C THR A 299 12.14 -32.72 6.26
N ASN A 300 11.16 -33.61 6.10
CA ASN A 300 10.97 -34.43 4.90
C ASN A 300 9.80 -33.93 4.03
N ILE A 301 9.28 -32.73 4.31
CA ILE A 301 8.07 -32.18 3.68
C ILE A 301 8.46 -31.43 2.41
N LYS A 302 7.77 -31.69 1.30
CA LYS A 302 7.93 -30.92 0.06
C LYS A 302 7.12 -29.64 0.10
N ILE A 303 7.62 -28.59 -0.53
CA ILE A 303 6.92 -27.30 -0.56
C ILE A 303 5.54 -27.42 -1.19
N LYS A 304 5.38 -28.18 -2.28
CA LYS A 304 4.08 -28.44 -2.91
C LYS A 304 3.03 -29.02 -1.95
N ASP A 305 3.47 -29.78 -0.94
CA ASP A 305 2.56 -30.45 -0.01
C ASP A 305 1.96 -29.46 1.00
N VAL A 306 2.56 -28.28 1.16
CA VAL A 306 2.14 -27.24 2.12
C VAL A 306 1.43 -26.04 1.49
N LEU A 307 1.15 -26.07 0.19
CA LEU A 307 0.42 -25.01 -0.52
C LEU A 307 -1.10 -25.15 -0.36
N ASN A 308 -1.83 -24.06 -0.58
CA ASN A 308 -3.31 -23.98 -0.53
C ASN A 308 -3.98 -24.06 -1.91
N GLU A 309 -3.24 -24.51 -2.95
CA GLU A 309 -3.67 -24.62 -4.35
C GLU A 309 -3.88 -23.28 -5.09
N ASN A 310 -3.71 -22.13 -4.42
CA ASN A 310 -3.58 -20.83 -5.07
C ASN A 310 -2.15 -20.65 -5.61
N ASN A 311 -1.97 -20.85 -6.91
CA ASN A 311 -0.67 -20.82 -7.57
C ASN A 311 -0.51 -19.64 -8.55
N ASP A 312 -1.42 -18.67 -8.54
CA ASP A 312 -1.46 -17.56 -9.51
C ASP A 312 -1.02 -16.21 -8.90
N GLN A 313 0.11 -16.21 -8.19
CA GLN A 313 0.63 -14.96 -7.63
C GLN A 313 2.12 -14.76 -7.92
N ILE A 314 2.57 -13.57 -7.52
CA ILE A 314 3.99 -13.20 -7.37
C ILE A 314 4.79 -14.33 -6.68
N ASN A 315 4.14 -15.07 -5.76
CA ASN A 315 4.58 -16.31 -5.14
C ASN A 315 3.42 -17.33 -5.07
N CYS A 316 3.71 -18.57 -4.72
CA CYS A 316 2.70 -19.57 -4.37
C CYS A 316 2.34 -19.44 -2.89
N ASP A 317 1.05 -19.58 -2.57
CA ASP A 317 0.54 -19.40 -1.23
C ASP A 317 0.64 -20.65 -0.36
N PHE A 318 0.92 -20.44 0.93
CA PHE A 318 0.91 -21.50 1.93
C PHE A 318 -0.51 -21.77 2.46
N ASP A 319 -0.81 -23.02 2.75
CA ASP A 319 -1.85 -23.37 3.72
C ASP A 319 -1.23 -23.34 5.13
N PHE A 320 -1.39 -22.21 5.84
CA PHE A 320 -0.81 -21.98 7.16
C PHE A 320 -1.25 -22.96 8.26
N ARG A 321 -2.19 -23.87 7.97
CA ARG A 321 -2.59 -24.97 8.87
C ARG A 321 -1.68 -26.20 8.77
N LYS A 322 -0.89 -26.31 7.70
CA LYS A 322 -0.05 -27.48 7.43
C LYS A 322 1.28 -27.43 8.18
N ASP A 323 1.73 -28.59 8.62
CA ASP A 323 3.09 -28.74 9.15
C ASP A 323 4.13 -28.43 8.07
N GLY A 324 5.27 -27.86 8.45
CA GLY A 324 6.33 -27.43 7.53
C GLY A 324 6.29 -25.93 7.18
N VAL A 325 5.13 -25.28 7.18
CA VAL A 325 5.02 -23.85 6.82
C VAL A 325 5.87 -22.97 7.75
N GLN A 326 5.76 -23.17 9.07
CA GLN A 326 6.58 -22.38 10.01
C GLN A 326 8.07 -22.71 9.87
N GLN A 327 8.43 -23.97 9.63
CA GLN A 327 9.82 -24.40 9.44
C GLN A 327 10.44 -23.74 8.21
N TRP A 328 9.66 -23.57 7.12
CA TRP A 328 10.12 -22.80 5.96
C TRP A 328 10.39 -21.34 6.34
N HIS A 329 9.44 -20.66 7.00
CA HIS A 329 9.63 -19.26 7.43
C HIS A 329 10.84 -19.10 8.36
N ASP A 330 10.97 -19.98 9.37
CA ASP A 330 12.11 -20.01 10.29
C ASP A 330 13.43 -20.17 9.53
N SER A 331 13.48 -21.06 8.53
CA SER A 331 14.68 -21.31 7.73
C SER A 331 15.09 -20.15 6.82
N VAL A 332 14.11 -19.44 6.27
CA VAL A 332 14.30 -18.28 5.37
C VAL A 332 14.75 -17.06 6.18
N VAL A 333 14.08 -16.76 7.29
CA VAL A 333 14.47 -15.63 8.14
C VAL A 333 15.83 -15.89 8.82
N ALA A 334 16.14 -17.12 9.22
CA ALA A 334 17.48 -17.47 9.71
C ALA A 334 18.57 -17.23 8.66
N GLN A 335 18.30 -17.54 7.39
CA GLN A 335 19.20 -17.22 6.27
C GLN A 335 19.39 -15.71 6.12
N TRP A 336 18.31 -14.93 6.09
CA TRP A 336 18.41 -13.48 5.98
C TRP A 336 19.11 -12.83 7.19
N ALA A 337 18.85 -13.35 8.38
CA ALA A 337 19.56 -12.93 9.60
C ALA A 337 21.07 -13.24 9.50
N SER A 338 21.44 -14.37 8.91
CA SER A 338 22.85 -14.74 8.68
C SER A 338 23.55 -13.83 7.66
N TRP A 339 22.80 -13.26 6.71
CA TRP A 339 23.31 -12.25 5.79
C TRP A 339 23.42 -10.87 6.41
N GLY A 340 22.77 -10.62 7.56
CA GLY A 340 22.79 -9.34 8.24
C GLY A 340 21.59 -8.43 7.97
N VAL A 341 20.46 -8.97 7.51
CA VAL A 341 19.21 -8.21 7.34
C VAL A 341 18.68 -7.72 8.68
N ASP A 342 18.30 -6.44 8.76
CA ASP A 342 17.82 -5.74 9.95
C ASP A 342 16.34 -5.35 9.87
N MET A 343 15.75 -5.36 8.68
CA MET A 343 14.37 -4.98 8.45
C MET A 343 13.77 -5.80 7.30
N LEU A 344 12.52 -6.23 7.48
CA LEU A 344 11.67 -6.79 6.43
C LEU A 344 10.54 -5.81 6.17
N LYS A 345 10.34 -5.46 4.90
CA LYS A 345 9.11 -4.82 4.39
C LYS A 345 8.27 -5.91 3.74
N LEU A 346 7.20 -6.35 4.41
CA LEU A 346 6.29 -7.38 3.91
C LEU A 346 5.11 -6.73 3.22
N ASP A 347 5.05 -6.86 1.89
CA ASP A 347 4.14 -6.11 1.04
C ASP A 347 2.97 -6.95 0.50
N PHE A 348 2.01 -6.32 -0.18
CA PHE A 348 0.80 -6.96 -0.72
C PHE A 348 -0.08 -7.65 0.34
N LEU A 349 0.00 -7.21 1.60
CA LEU A 349 -0.80 -7.79 2.67
C LEU A 349 -2.27 -7.37 2.59
N THR A 350 -3.12 -8.32 2.94
CA THR A 350 -4.57 -8.26 2.81
C THR A 350 -5.22 -8.57 4.15
N PRO A 351 -6.45 -8.06 4.39
CA PRO A 351 -7.25 -7.26 3.46
C PRO A 351 -6.77 -5.81 3.31
N GLY A 352 -7.23 -5.16 2.23
CA GLY A 352 -7.02 -3.73 1.96
C GLY A 352 -6.11 -3.47 0.79
N SER A 353 -4.92 -4.09 0.73
CA SER A 353 -4.01 -3.88 -0.40
C SER A 353 -4.73 -4.23 -1.70
N PRO A 354 -4.75 -3.32 -2.68
CA PRO A 354 -5.34 -3.62 -3.98
C PRO A 354 -4.51 -4.73 -4.65
N SER A 355 -5.17 -5.55 -5.45
CA SER A 355 -4.56 -6.71 -6.11
C SER A 355 -3.41 -6.31 -7.05
N ASN A 356 -3.48 -5.13 -7.68
CA ASN A 356 -2.56 -4.68 -8.73
C ASN A 356 -2.31 -5.76 -9.82
N GLY A 357 -3.35 -6.56 -10.11
CA GLY A 357 -3.27 -7.68 -11.04
C GLY A 357 -2.71 -9.00 -10.51
N ALA A 358 -2.57 -9.17 -9.19
CA ALA A 358 -2.25 -10.45 -8.55
C ALA A 358 -3.45 -11.04 -7.79
N ASN A 359 -3.58 -12.37 -7.75
CA ASN A 359 -4.63 -13.07 -7.02
C ASN A 359 -4.32 -13.21 -5.52
N LEU A 360 -4.46 -12.12 -4.76
CA LEU A 360 -4.10 -12.07 -3.34
C LEU A 360 -5.09 -12.81 -2.43
N ALA A 361 -4.59 -13.57 -1.46
CA ALA A 361 -5.39 -14.16 -0.39
C ALA A 361 -6.28 -13.13 0.32
N CYS A 362 -7.42 -13.54 0.86
CA CYS A 362 -8.34 -12.63 1.58
C CYS A 362 -7.74 -12.02 2.85
N ASP A 363 -7.02 -12.86 3.58
CA ASP A 363 -6.38 -12.56 4.84
C ASP A 363 -4.98 -13.15 4.77
N SER A 364 -3.97 -12.30 4.85
CA SER A 364 -2.57 -12.72 4.92
C SER A 364 -1.93 -12.41 6.29
N SER A 365 -2.75 -12.19 7.32
CA SER A 365 -2.26 -11.98 8.69
C SER A 365 -1.48 -13.17 9.24
N ASP A 366 -1.79 -14.40 8.82
CA ASP A 366 -1.02 -15.59 9.18
C ASP A 366 0.41 -15.58 8.60
N ALA A 367 0.61 -14.98 7.42
CA ALA A 367 1.96 -14.75 6.89
C ALA A 367 2.75 -13.82 7.82
N VAL A 368 2.13 -12.72 8.27
CA VAL A 368 2.76 -11.78 9.21
C VAL A 368 3.10 -12.49 10.54
N ARG A 369 2.20 -13.35 11.06
CA ARG A 369 2.46 -14.16 12.27
C ARG A 369 3.65 -15.11 12.08
N ALA A 370 3.73 -15.79 10.95
CA ALA A 370 4.80 -16.72 10.64
C ALA A 370 6.17 -16.01 10.55
N TYR A 371 6.23 -14.86 9.86
CA TYR A 371 7.43 -14.03 9.81
C TYR A 371 7.82 -13.46 11.19
N GLN A 372 6.85 -13.01 12.00
CA GLN A 372 7.16 -12.54 13.35
C GLN A 372 7.81 -13.65 14.17
N LYS A 373 7.22 -14.85 14.18
CA LYS A 373 7.74 -15.99 14.92
C LYS A 373 9.14 -16.38 14.43
N ALA A 374 9.35 -16.37 13.11
CA ALA A 374 10.66 -16.63 12.51
C ALA A 374 11.71 -15.57 12.87
N ILE A 375 11.34 -14.28 12.92
CA ILE A 375 12.20 -13.19 13.42
C ILE A 375 12.61 -13.47 14.86
N LYS A 376 11.65 -13.81 15.74
CA LYS A 376 11.95 -14.15 17.13
C LYS A 376 12.91 -15.34 17.23
N ASN A 377 12.67 -16.39 16.44
CA ASN A 377 13.48 -17.62 16.43
C ASN A 377 14.88 -17.40 15.87
N SER A 378 15.07 -16.43 14.96
CA SER A 378 16.39 -16.11 14.39
C SER A 378 17.39 -15.54 15.41
N GLY A 379 16.91 -15.01 16.54
CA GLY A 379 17.73 -14.34 17.55
C GLY A 379 18.25 -12.96 17.13
N ARG A 380 18.04 -12.52 15.88
CA ARG A 380 18.39 -11.19 15.38
C ARG A 380 17.23 -10.21 15.60
N LYS A 381 17.55 -8.98 16.00
CA LYS A 381 16.55 -7.91 16.11
C LYS A 381 16.21 -7.37 14.72
N ILE A 382 15.19 -7.94 14.09
CA ILE A 382 14.69 -7.54 12.78
C ILE A 382 13.40 -6.73 12.94
N ARG A 383 13.33 -5.56 12.30
CA ARG A 383 12.11 -4.74 12.20
C ARG A 383 11.17 -5.36 11.17
N LEU A 384 9.86 -5.46 11.47
CA LEU A 384 8.85 -5.95 10.53
C LEU A 384 7.86 -4.82 10.21
N ASP A 385 7.98 -4.24 9.03
CA ASP A 385 7.02 -3.25 8.53
C ASP A 385 6.11 -3.93 7.48
N ILE A 386 4.82 -3.58 7.50
CA ILE A 386 3.81 -4.21 6.67
C ILE A 386 3.15 -3.21 5.71
N SER A 387 2.98 -3.60 4.45
CA SER A 387 2.39 -2.81 3.35
C SER A 387 1.49 -3.73 2.49
N TRP A 388 0.62 -3.27 1.58
CA TRP A 388 0.59 -2.04 0.80
C TRP A 388 -0.41 -1.01 1.34
N LYS A 389 -1.74 -1.19 1.21
CA LYS A 389 -2.74 -0.26 1.80
C LYS A 389 -3.61 -1.05 2.75
N LEU A 390 -3.15 -1.32 3.97
CA LEU A 390 -3.85 -2.28 4.82
C LEU A 390 -5.20 -1.74 5.32
N CYS A 391 -6.15 -2.67 5.42
CA CYS A 391 -7.44 -2.47 6.03
C CYS A 391 -7.26 -1.98 7.48
N ARG A 392 -8.02 -0.95 7.87
CA ARG A 392 -7.85 -0.24 9.16
C ARG A 392 -9.13 -0.11 9.97
N ASN A 393 -10.14 -0.94 9.70
CA ASN A 393 -11.31 -1.04 10.57
C ASN A 393 -10.97 -1.71 11.92
N GLU A 394 -11.92 -1.72 12.85
CA GLU A 394 -11.72 -2.25 14.20
C GLU A 394 -11.42 -3.76 14.26
N THR A 395 -11.69 -4.51 13.19
CA THR A 395 -11.31 -5.93 13.10
C THR A 395 -9.80 -6.06 12.84
N TRP A 396 -9.27 -5.31 11.89
CA TRP A 396 -7.91 -5.52 11.37
C TRP A 396 -6.86 -4.66 12.03
N LEU A 397 -7.22 -3.44 12.45
CA LEU A 397 -6.27 -2.51 13.06
C LEU A 397 -5.61 -3.08 14.34
N PRO A 398 -6.32 -3.79 15.25
CA PRO A 398 -5.68 -4.46 16.38
C PRO A 398 -4.72 -5.58 15.95
N ILE A 399 -5.08 -6.36 14.92
CA ILE A 399 -4.24 -7.45 14.42
C ILE A 399 -2.89 -6.90 13.93
N TRP A 400 -2.92 -5.86 13.09
CA TRP A 400 -1.71 -5.21 12.61
C TRP A 400 -0.88 -4.63 13.75
N SER A 401 -1.55 -3.95 14.70
CA SER A 401 -0.92 -3.36 15.88
C SER A 401 -0.16 -4.35 16.76
N ASP A 402 -0.59 -5.62 16.76
CA ASP A 402 0.00 -6.70 17.55
C ASP A 402 1.16 -7.43 16.83
N LEU A 403 1.28 -7.28 15.51
CA LEU A 403 2.17 -8.09 14.69
C LEU A 403 3.37 -7.32 14.12
N ALA A 404 3.24 -6.02 13.89
CA ALA A 404 4.22 -5.25 13.14
C ALA A 404 4.67 -3.96 13.85
N GLU A 405 5.69 -3.33 13.27
CA GLU A 405 6.34 -2.13 13.76
C GLU A 405 5.76 -0.87 13.11
N SER A 406 5.48 -0.97 11.81
CA SER A 406 4.76 0.04 11.03
C SER A 406 3.74 -0.61 10.09
N MET A 407 2.65 0.09 9.80
CA MET A 407 1.71 -0.28 8.74
C MET A 407 1.53 0.83 7.73
N ARG A 408 1.54 0.49 6.45
CA ARG A 408 1.42 1.44 5.35
C ARG A 408 -0.03 1.90 5.19
N THR A 409 -0.23 3.22 5.23
CA THR A 409 -1.56 3.85 5.30
C THR A 409 -2.12 4.26 3.94
N ASP A 410 -1.33 4.33 2.88
CA ASP A 410 -1.83 4.68 1.54
C ASP A 410 -1.46 3.62 0.49
N GLN A 411 -1.56 3.94 -0.80
CA GLN A 411 -0.84 3.32 -1.93
C GLN A 411 0.52 4.01 -2.16
N ASP A 412 1.29 3.56 -3.14
CA ASP A 412 2.57 4.21 -3.50
C ASP A 412 2.38 5.69 -3.84
N LEU A 413 3.37 6.49 -3.44
CA LEU A 413 3.39 7.92 -3.67
C LEU A 413 4.05 8.33 -4.99
N ASP A 414 4.68 7.35 -5.65
CA ASP A 414 5.42 7.54 -6.89
C ASP A 414 4.55 8.11 -8.02
N ASN A 415 5.11 9.08 -8.74
CA ASN A 415 4.46 9.67 -9.91
C ASN A 415 4.75 8.83 -11.17
N TYR A 416 4.17 7.64 -11.20
CA TYR A 416 4.33 6.67 -12.28
C TYR A 416 4.14 7.27 -13.68
N GLY A 417 4.95 6.81 -14.64
CA GLY A 417 4.92 7.31 -16.01
C GLY A 417 5.61 8.66 -16.21
N THR A 418 6.26 9.21 -15.18
CA THR A 418 7.00 10.47 -15.25
C THR A 418 8.44 10.35 -14.75
N ASN A 419 9.25 11.38 -14.98
CA ASN A 419 10.59 11.51 -14.42
C ASN A 419 10.62 12.40 -13.16
N THR A 420 9.47 12.61 -12.53
CA THR A 420 9.39 13.23 -11.20
C THR A 420 8.95 12.20 -10.17
N LEU A 421 9.35 12.42 -8.92
CA LEU A 421 9.13 11.45 -7.85
C LEU A 421 7.69 11.45 -7.34
N MET A 422 7.07 12.62 -7.16
CA MET A 422 5.71 12.71 -6.64
C MET A 422 4.87 13.78 -7.37
N ALA A 423 3.56 13.56 -7.40
CA ALA A 423 2.58 14.58 -7.73
C ALA A 423 1.85 15.08 -6.47
N TRP A 424 1.51 16.37 -6.39
CA TRP A 424 0.86 16.91 -5.18
C TRP A 424 -0.50 16.26 -4.88
N GLN A 425 -1.25 15.86 -5.90
CA GLN A 425 -2.50 15.10 -5.75
C GLN A 425 -2.31 13.83 -4.91
N VAL A 426 -1.18 13.15 -5.11
CA VAL A 426 -0.84 11.93 -4.38
C VAL A 426 -0.38 12.26 -2.95
N GLY A 427 0.33 13.37 -2.74
CA GLY A 427 0.61 13.91 -1.40
C GLY A 427 -0.66 14.24 -0.60
N GLN A 428 -1.66 14.87 -1.23
CA GLN A 428 -2.97 15.13 -0.60
C GLN A 428 -3.66 13.82 -0.18
N ARG A 429 -3.59 12.77 -1.03
CA ARG A 429 -4.14 11.43 -0.73
C ARG A 429 -3.46 10.79 0.48
N ALA A 430 -2.14 10.87 0.58
CA ALA A 430 -1.38 10.30 1.68
C ALA A 430 -1.76 10.96 3.02
N ILE A 431 -1.89 12.29 3.01
CA ILE A 431 -2.30 13.09 4.17
C ILE A 431 -3.73 12.73 4.61
N GLU A 432 -4.65 12.56 3.66
CA GLU A 432 -6.03 12.17 3.93
C GLU A 432 -6.11 10.75 4.52
N ASN A 433 -5.34 9.80 3.99
CA ASN A 433 -5.25 8.46 4.56
C ASN A 433 -4.69 8.46 5.99
N TYR A 434 -3.67 9.27 6.25
CA TYR A 434 -3.16 9.46 7.60
C TYR A 434 -4.22 10.08 8.53
N ARG A 435 -4.98 11.09 8.06
CA ARG A 435 -6.09 11.70 8.81
C ARG A 435 -7.09 10.66 9.29
N GLN A 436 -7.49 9.75 8.40
CA GLN A 436 -8.40 8.66 8.72
C GLN A 436 -7.77 7.71 9.73
N TYR A 437 -6.54 7.24 9.48
CA TYR A 437 -5.81 6.35 10.38
C TYR A 437 -5.70 6.91 11.80
N ILE A 438 -5.21 8.14 11.95
CA ILE A 438 -4.99 8.72 13.28
C ILE A 438 -6.31 9.06 13.97
N GLY A 439 -7.36 9.41 13.22
CA GLY A 439 -8.70 9.60 13.74
C GLY A 439 -9.31 8.31 14.32
N LEU A 440 -9.15 7.18 13.63
CA LEU A 440 -9.60 5.87 14.09
C LEU A 440 -8.82 5.44 15.35
N GLN A 441 -7.49 5.61 15.35
CA GLN A 441 -6.67 5.37 16.53
C GLN A 441 -7.07 6.26 17.72
N ALA A 442 -7.44 7.53 17.45
CA ALA A 442 -7.95 8.43 18.46
C ALA A 442 -9.29 7.95 19.05
N GLN A 443 -10.14 7.22 18.32
CA GLN A 443 -11.39 6.67 18.88
C GLN A 443 -11.10 5.52 19.85
N ARG A 444 -10.15 4.62 19.51
CA ARG A 444 -9.83 3.41 20.27
C ARG A 444 -9.39 3.64 21.72
N ASN A 445 -8.89 4.83 22.06
CA ASN A 445 -8.45 5.18 23.43
C ASN A 445 -7.36 4.28 24.02
N VAL A 446 -6.49 3.75 23.17
CA VAL A 446 -5.32 2.95 23.57
C VAL A 446 -4.05 3.60 23.06
N PRO A 447 -2.89 3.38 23.71
CA PRO A 447 -1.61 3.81 23.17
C PRO A 447 -1.37 3.21 21.78
N LEU A 448 -0.76 3.99 20.90
CA LEU A 448 -0.40 3.54 19.57
C LEU A 448 0.80 2.59 19.64
N THR A 449 0.65 1.34 19.22
CA THR A 449 1.73 0.33 19.21
C THR A 449 2.20 -0.03 17.80
N ILE A 450 1.78 0.73 16.79
CA ILE A 450 2.21 0.60 15.40
C ILE A 450 2.35 1.98 14.76
N TYR A 451 3.49 2.23 14.13
CA TYR A 451 3.73 3.51 13.48
C TYR A 451 3.02 3.56 12.11
N PRO A 452 2.46 4.72 11.71
CA PRO A 452 2.00 4.87 10.34
C PRO A 452 3.19 4.88 9.38
N ASP A 453 3.04 4.23 8.25
CA ASP A 453 3.95 4.37 7.11
C ASP A 453 3.20 5.12 5.99
N MET A 454 3.61 6.36 5.76
CA MET A 454 3.03 7.24 4.74
C MET A 454 3.71 7.09 3.39
N ASP A 455 4.49 6.02 3.21
CA ASP A 455 5.32 5.76 2.03
C ASP A 455 6.54 6.68 1.93
N ALA A 456 7.21 6.67 0.77
CA ALA A 456 8.45 7.38 0.53
C ALA A 456 8.35 8.90 0.79
N LEU A 457 9.41 9.45 1.37
CA LEU A 457 9.59 10.87 1.67
C LEU A 457 10.38 11.54 0.52
N PHE A 458 9.65 12.26 -0.34
CA PHE A 458 10.21 12.95 -1.52
C PHE A 458 10.53 14.43 -1.27
N THR A 459 11.32 14.71 -0.24
CA THR A 459 11.66 16.09 0.16
C THR A 459 13.12 16.45 -0.05
N VAL A 460 14.00 15.50 -0.41
CA VAL A 460 15.45 15.74 -0.46
C VAL A 460 15.95 16.37 -1.77
N ASN A 461 15.23 16.16 -2.87
CA ASN A 461 15.66 16.57 -4.21
C ASN A 461 15.05 17.91 -4.64
N PRO A 462 15.69 18.62 -5.59
CA PRO A 462 15.15 19.86 -6.17
C PRO A 462 13.81 19.64 -6.89
N GLU A 463 13.04 20.72 -7.07
CA GLU A 463 11.67 20.69 -7.60
C GLU A 463 11.51 19.89 -8.90
N HIS A 464 12.48 19.98 -9.81
CA HIS A 464 12.43 19.30 -11.11
C HIS A 464 12.50 17.77 -11.01
N LEU A 465 13.04 17.22 -9.91
CA LEU A 465 13.06 15.79 -9.64
C LEU A 465 12.01 15.41 -8.59
N ALA A 466 11.78 16.24 -7.58
CA ALA A 466 10.73 16.01 -6.59
C ALA A 466 9.32 15.98 -7.21
N GLY A 467 9.07 16.79 -8.25
CA GLY A 467 7.76 16.93 -8.88
C GLY A 467 6.80 17.90 -8.19
N VAL A 468 7.26 18.51 -7.09
CA VAL A 468 6.54 19.51 -6.32
C VAL A 468 7.46 20.67 -5.96
N ASN A 469 6.88 21.85 -5.76
CA ASN A 469 7.64 23.04 -5.40
C ASN A 469 8.11 23.01 -3.93
N ASP A 470 9.06 23.89 -3.59
CA ASP A 470 9.64 23.98 -2.25
C ASP A 470 8.62 24.25 -1.15
N THR A 471 7.57 25.01 -1.47
CA THR A 471 6.46 25.29 -0.54
C THR A 471 5.76 23.98 -0.14
N ILE A 472 5.48 23.12 -1.12
CA ILE A 472 4.89 21.80 -0.89
C ILE A 472 5.90 20.86 -0.22
N ARG A 473 7.20 20.93 -0.54
CA ARG A 473 8.24 20.11 0.14
C ARG A 473 8.26 20.35 1.65
N TYR A 474 8.10 21.59 2.12
CA TYR A 474 7.91 21.89 3.55
C TYR A 474 6.65 21.19 4.11
N THR A 475 5.53 21.26 3.39
CA THR A 475 4.27 20.65 3.83
C THR A 475 4.34 19.12 3.89
N VAL A 476 4.97 18.49 2.90
CA VAL A 476 5.25 17.04 2.92
C VAL A 476 6.12 16.71 4.14
N GLN A 477 7.24 17.42 4.35
CA GLN A 477 8.09 17.17 5.52
C GLN A 477 7.33 17.32 6.84
N ASN A 478 6.55 18.40 6.99
CA ASN A 478 5.78 18.69 8.19
C ASN A 478 4.76 17.59 8.48
N HIS A 479 4.12 17.02 7.45
CA HIS A 479 3.17 15.93 7.60
C HIS A 479 3.83 14.62 8.02
N TRP A 480 4.96 14.25 7.42
CA TRP A 480 5.67 13.01 7.76
C TRP A 480 6.26 13.08 9.18
N LEU A 481 6.83 14.23 9.54
CA LEU A 481 7.26 14.50 10.91
C LEU A 481 6.07 14.40 11.86
N GLY A 482 5.01 15.17 11.59
CA GLY A 482 3.82 15.26 12.41
C GLY A 482 3.13 13.92 12.66
N ALA A 483 3.11 13.05 11.64
CA ALA A 483 2.53 11.72 11.75
C ALA A 483 3.32 10.76 12.66
N GLY A 484 4.58 11.10 12.99
CA GLY A 484 5.51 10.13 13.52
C GLY A 484 5.73 8.97 12.55
N ALA A 485 5.64 9.25 11.24
CA ALA A 485 5.68 8.23 10.20
C ALA A 485 7.09 7.64 10.04
N ASN A 486 7.18 6.50 9.34
CA ASN A 486 8.44 6.10 8.72
C ASN A 486 8.99 7.27 7.87
N LEU A 487 10.24 7.68 8.13
CA LEU A 487 10.94 8.73 7.40
C LEU A 487 11.91 8.09 6.41
N ILE A 488 11.37 7.42 5.39
CA ILE A 488 12.15 6.69 4.39
C ILE A 488 12.26 7.54 3.14
N ILE A 489 13.44 8.08 2.87
CA ILE A 489 13.72 8.87 1.67
C ILE A 489 13.63 7.94 0.44
N GLY A 490 12.83 8.31 -0.56
CA GLY A 490 12.77 7.59 -1.85
C GLY A 490 13.51 8.31 -2.98
N GLY A 491 14.01 9.52 -2.73
CA GLY A 491 14.70 10.33 -3.71
C GLY A 491 16.15 9.93 -3.96
N ASP A 492 16.78 10.56 -4.95
CA ASP A 492 18.20 10.37 -5.26
C ASP A 492 19.08 11.10 -4.23
N MET A 493 19.83 10.33 -3.43
CA MET A 493 20.72 10.85 -2.41
C MET A 493 21.93 11.60 -2.99
N GLU A 494 22.32 11.39 -4.24
CA GLU A 494 23.40 12.18 -4.86
C GLU A 494 22.96 13.60 -5.22
N GLN A 495 21.65 13.81 -5.36
CA GLN A 495 21.03 15.09 -5.74
C GLN A 495 20.29 15.75 -4.57
N VAL A 496 20.77 15.57 -3.34
CA VAL A 496 20.23 16.28 -2.17
C VAL A 496 20.57 17.77 -2.26
N ASP A 497 19.55 18.62 -2.32
CA ASP A 497 19.75 20.07 -2.33
C ASP A 497 19.76 20.69 -0.91
N ALA A 498 20.00 21.99 -0.83
CA ALA A 498 20.09 22.70 0.45
C ALA A 498 18.80 22.65 1.27
N LEU A 499 17.63 22.72 0.61
CA LEU A 499 16.35 22.60 1.30
C LEU A 499 16.14 21.19 1.84
N GLY A 500 16.41 20.17 1.02
CA GLY A 500 16.29 18.78 1.37
C GLY A 500 17.17 18.40 2.56
N LEU A 501 18.41 18.88 2.56
CA LEU A 501 19.32 18.72 3.69
C LEU A 501 18.77 19.37 4.96
N LYS A 502 18.24 20.60 4.87
CA LYS A 502 17.60 21.31 5.99
C LYS A 502 16.39 20.55 6.53
N LEU A 503 15.48 20.12 5.65
CA LEU A 503 14.24 19.45 6.01
C LEU A 503 14.47 18.11 6.70
N THR A 504 15.53 17.38 6.34
CA THR A 504 15.82 16.05 6.88
C THR A 504 16.80 16.06 8.05
N THR A 505 17.79 16.95 8.07
CA THR A 505 18.92 16.86 9.03
C THR A 505 19.03 18.00 10.04
N SER A 506 18.20 19.05 9.92
CA SER A 506 18.26 20.16 10.87
C SER A 506 17.87 19.75 12.30
N LYS A 507 18.35 20.50 13.30
CA LYS A 507 17.97 20.27 14.70
C LYS A 507 16.45 20.32 14.88
N GLN A 508 15.80 21.22 14.16
CA GLN A 508 14.35 21.41 14.19
C GLN A 508 13.61 20.18 13.71
N SER A 509 14.06 19.57 12.62
CA SER A 509 13.52 18.30 12.12
C SER A 509 13.72 17.17 13.11
N ILE A 510 14.91 17.06 13.72
CA ILE A 510 15.23 16.02 14.70
C ILE A 510 14.34 16.16 15.95
N ASP A 511 14.28 17.36 16.54
CA ASP A 511 13.46 17.63 17.73
C ASP A 511 11.97 17.34 17.46
N ALA A 512 11.46 17.75 16.30
CA ALA A 512 10.09 17.49 15.89
C ALA A 512 9.84 15.98 15.71
N ALA A 513 10.72 15.28 14.99
CA ALA A 513 10.59 13.84 14.76
C ALA A 513 10.60 13.05 16.09
N ASP A 514 11.45 13.44 17.04
CA ASP A 514 11.55 12.79 18.35
C ASP A 514 10.33 13.08 19.24
N PHE A 515 9.74 14.26 19.11
CA PHE A 515 8.48 14.61 19.76
C PHE A 515 7.31 13.81 19.18
N PHE A 516 7.13 13.84 17.85
CA PHE A 516 6.01 13.18 17.18
C PHE A 516 6.09 11.66 17.21
N ALA A 517 7.29 11.08 17.32
CA ALA A 517 7.44 9.65 17.58
C ALA A 517 6.79 9.21 18.91
N LYS A 518 6.54 10.15 19.84
CA LYS A 518 5.82 9.94 21.11
C LYS A 518 4.40 10.48 21.07
N TYR A 519 4.19 11.61 20.39
CA TYR A 519 2.94 12.38 20.39
C TYR A 519 2.51 12.75 18.96
N PRO A 520 2.06 11.79 18.13
CA PRO A 520 1.71 12.03 16.75
C PRO A 520 0.56 13.04 16.64
N MET A 521 0.56 13.81 15.57
CA MET A 521 -0.41 14.88 15.38
C MET A 521 -1.76 14.36 14.89
N GLN A 522 -2.84 14.96 15.35
CA GLN A 522 -4.21 14.67 14.88
C GLN A 522 -4.89 15.96 14.40
N PRO A 523 -5.85 15.89 13.48
CA PRO A 523 -6.51 17.08 12.94
C PRO A 523 -7.43 17.74 13.99
N ARG A 524 -7.38 19.06 14.05
CA ARG A 524 -8.21 19.93 14.89
C ARG A 524 -8.52 21.23 14.14
N ASN A 525 -9.54 21.16 13.30
CA ASN A 525 -9.80 22.15 12.26
C ASN A 525 -10.15 23.55 12.80
N PRO A 526 -9.71 24.62 12.12
CA PRO A 526 -10.16 25.99 12.34
C PRO A 526 -11.68 26.13 12.56
N GLY A 527 -12.05 26.90 13.59
CA GLY A 527 -13.43 27.30 13.92
C GLY A 527 -14.33 26.19 14.46
N THR A 528 -13.89 24.93 14.44
CA THR A 528 -14.70 23.78 14.83
C THR A 528 -13.97 22.84 15.79
N GLY A 529 -12.66 22.66 15.67
CA GLY A 529 -11.94 21.56 16.35
C GLY A 529 -12.31 20.17 15.82
N SER A 530 -13.00 20.09 14.67
CA SER A 530 -13.33 18.84 13.99
C SER A 530 -12.09 18.20 13.38
N ASN A 531 -12.14 16.88 13.16
CA ASN A 531 -11.13 16.08 12.48
C ASN A 531 -11.45 15.84 10.98
N ALA A 532 -12.49 16.46 10.42
CA ALA A 532 -12.87 16.28 9.01
C ALA A 532 -11.77 16.75 8.03
N ALA A 533 -11.74 16.19 6.83
CA ALA A 533 -10.89 16.70 5.76
C ALA A 533 -11.29 18.14 5.42
N LYS A 534 -10.31 19.05 5.38
CA LYS A 534 -10.51 20.45 4.96
C LYS A 534 -9.29 20.97 4.23
N GLN A 535 -9.50 21.83 3.24
CA GLN A 535 -8.43 22.52 2.53
C GLN A 535 -7.58 23.39 3.47
N LEU A 536 -8.25 24.17 4.33
CA LEU A 536 -7.60 24.98 5.37
C LEU A 536 -7.68 24.18 6.67
N GLN A 537 -6.55 23.59 7.05
CA GLN A 537 -6.52 22.61 8.13
C GLN A 537 -5.56 23.02 9.23
N ALA A 538 -5.80 22.47 10.42
CA ALA A 538 -4.87 22.53 11.52
C ALA A 538 -4.75 21.15 12.17
N TRP A 539 -3.57 20.85 12.68
CA TRP A 539 -3.22 19.60 13.34
C TRP A 539 -2.47 19.88 14.62
N ILE A 540 -2.59 19.00 15.62
CA ILE A 540 -1.90 19.13 16.91
C ILE A 540 -1.34 17.80 17.40
N GLY A 541 -0.06 17.81 17.79
CA GLY A 541 0.58 16.76 18.58
C GLY A 541 0.88 17.24 20.00
N GLY A 542 0.73 16.36 20.98
CA GLY A 542 0.76 16.72 22.41
C GLY A 542 -0.57 17.35 22.88
N PRO A 543 -0.57 18.17 23.94
CA PRO A 543 0.58 18.52 24.77
C PRO A 543 1.22 17.33 25.48
N SER A 544 2.54 17.38 25.66
CA SER A 544 3.27 16.49 26.55
C SER A 544 3.03 16.87 28.01
N ASP A 545 3.48 16.00 28.92
CA ASP A 545 3.44 16.25 30.36
C ASP A 545 4.30 17.48 30.76
N ASP A 546 5.27 17.88 29.93
CA ASP A 546 6.10 19.09 30.09
C ASP A 546 5.50 20.34 29.40
N HIS A 547 4.20 20.32 29.12
CA HIS A 547 3.46 21.41 28.47
C HIS A 547 4.06 21.87 27.13
N GLU A 548 4.56 20.91 26.34
CA GLU A 548 5.02 21.12 24.97
C GLU A 548 4.05 20.53 23.97
N ALA A 549 3.70 21.27 22.93
CA ALA A 549 2.89 20.79 21.83
C ALA A 549 3.48 21.22 20.50
N TYR A 550 2.98 20.66 19.40
CA TYR A 550 3.25 21.14 18.06
C TYR A 550 1.94 21.34 17.33
N VAL A 551 1.82 22.44 16.58
CA VAL A 551 0.66 22.75 15.76
C VAL A 551 1.09 22.97 14.32
N LEU A 552 0.48 22.24 13.40
CA LEU A 552 0.57 22.53 11.97
C LEU A 552 -0.65 23.33 11.57
N ILE A 553 -0.47 24.45 10.87
CA ILE A 553 -1.55 25.09 10.10
C ILE A 553 -1.17 25.07 8.62
N VAL A 554 -2.15 24.85 7.75
CA VAL A 554 -1.87 24.58 6.34
C VAL A 554 -3.01 25.05 5.43
N ASN A 555 -2.63 25.54 4.27
CA ASN A 555 -3.50 25.69 3.10
C ASN A 555 -3.03 24.69 2.04
N TYR A 556 -3.75 23.59 1.85
CA TYR A 556 -3.34 22.55 0.87
C TYR A 556 -3.44 23.00 -0.59
N GLY A 557 -4.00 24.18 -0.86
CA GLY A 557 -4.45 24.56 -2.19
C GLY A 557 -5.73 23.80 -2.60
N PRO A 558 -6.22 23.99 -3.83
CA PRO A 558 -7.42 23.32 -4.31
C PRO A 558 -7.30 21.80 -4.22
N ASP A 559 -8.43 21.13 -3.97
CA ASP A 559 -8.49 19.67 -4.01
C ASP A 559 -8.20 19.18 -5.42
N LEU A 560 -7.17 18.36 -5.56
CA LEU A 560 -6.78 17.74 -6.83
C LEU A 560 -7.48 16.39 -7.03
N GLY A 561 -8.51 16.09 -6.23
CA GLY A 561 -9.41 14.94 -6.39
C GLY A 561 -9.26 13.88 -5.30
N ASN A 562 -8.15 13.91 -4.54
CA ASN A 562 -7.82 12.88 -3.56
C ASN A 562 -7.61 13.43 -2.13
N GLY A 563 -7.80 14.73 -1.90
CA GLY A 563 -7.63 15.35 -0.58
C GLY A 563 -8.80 15.13 0.38
N GLY A 564 -9.95 14.66 -0.13
CA GLY A 564 -11.14 14.34 0.68
C GLY A 564 -11.97 15.56 1.11
N PHE A 565 -11.62 16.78 0.68
CA PHE A 565 -12.29 18.01 1.12
C PHE A 565 -13.07 18.74 0.01
N SER A 566 -12.94 18.33 -1.25
CA SER A 566 -13.68 18.78 -2.45
C SER A 566 -13.69 20.28 -2.72
N THR A 567 -12.94 21.05 -1.94
CA THR A 567 -12.92 22.51 -1.93
C THR A 567 -11.82 22.99 -2.87
N LYS A 568 -12.07 24.08 -3.59
CA LYS A 568 -11.15 24.66 -4.58
C LYS A 568 -10.91 26.14 -4.31
N LEU A 569 -10.42 26.48 -3.13
CA LEU A 569 -9.96 27.84 -2.86
C LEU A 569 -8.57 28.02 -3.47
N TYR A 570 -8.35 29.15 -4.14
CA TYR A 570 -7.09 29.46 -4.78
C TYR A 570 -6.38 30.63 -4.08
N GLY A 571 -5.07 30.72 -4.28
CA GLY A 571 -4.23 31.79 -3.79
C GLY A 571 -4.05 31.79 -2.27
N LYS A 572 -3.65 32.95 -1.77
CA LYS A 572 -3.29 33.15 -0.37
C LYS A 572 -4.53 33.20 0.52
N GLN A 573 -4.63 32.28 1.47
CA GLN A 573 -5.76 32.15 2.38
C GLN A 573 -5.33 32.48 3.82
N LYS A 574 -6.21 33.12 4.59
CA LYS A 574 -5.99 33.32 6.03
C LYS A 574 -6.43 32.07 6.79
N VAL A 575 -5.49 31.39 7.44
CA VAL A 575 -5.77 30.26 8.32
C VAL A 575 -5.70 30.75 9.76
N THR A 576 -6.78 30.57 10.53
CA THR A 576 -6.87 31.01 11.92
C THR A 576 -7.30 29.86 12.80
N VAL A 577 -6.51 29.54 13.82
CA VAL A 577 -6.81 28.46 14.77
C VAL A 577 -6.83 29.03 16.19
N SER A 578 -7.88 28.71 16.95
CA SER A 578 -7.98 29.10 18.35
C SER A 578 -7.48 28.01 19.29
N LEU A 579 -7.11 28.36 20.53
CA LEU A 579 -6.79 27.39 21.58
C LEU A 579 -7.96 26.43 21.83
N LYS A 580 -9.21 26.93 21.69
CA LYS A 580 -10.43 26.13 21.76
C LYS A 580 -10.55 25.13 20.60
N ASP A 581 -10.24 25.54 19.37
CA ASP A 581 -10.22 24.62 18.22
C ASP A 581 -9.22 23.48 18.46
N LEU A 582 -8.02 23.82 18.94
CA LEU A 582 -6.98 22.86 19.30
C LEU A 582 -7.33 21.98 20.50
N GLY A 583 -8.32 22.37 21.31
CA GLY A 583 -8.76 21.63 22.49
C GLY A 583 -7.77 21.69 23.65
N ILE A 584 -6.91 22.71 23.70
CA ILE A 584 -5.89 22.90 24.74
C ILE A 584 -6.28 24.04 25.68
N SER A 585 -5.97 23.87 26.98
CA SER A 585 -6.24 24.84 28.03
C SER A 585 -5.01 25.71 28.35
N GLY A 586 -5.21 26.78 29.13
CA GLY A 586 -4.15 27.72 29.52
C GLY A 586 -4.45 29.15 29.13
N SER A 587 -3.95 30.12 29.91
CA SER A 587 -4.16 31.55 29.65
C SER A 587 -3.26 32.09 28.53
N ALA A 588 -2.09 31.48 28.31
CA ALA A 588 -1.15 31.92 27.28
C ALA A 588 -0.18 30.81 26.84
N TRP A 589 0.13 30.80 25.54
CA TRP A 589 1.11 29.91 24.90
C TRP A 589 2.04 30.72 24.00
N THR A 590 3.30 30.34 23.90
CA THR A 590 4.21 30.85 22.86
C THR A 590 4.23 29.89 21.69
N PHE A 591 3.89 30.39 20.51
CA PHE A 591 3.92 29.66 19.24
C PHE A 591 5.18 30.09 18.49
N THR A 592 6.10 29.16 18.24
CA THR A 592 7.34 29.40 17.51
C THR A 592 7.36 28.60 16.23
N ASP A 593 7.35 29.26 15.08
CA ASP A 593 7.59 28.58 13.79
C ASP A 593 8.99 27.99 13.79
N ILE A 594 9.08 26.67 13.65
CA ILE A 594 10.36 25.96 13.77
C ILE A 594 11.31 26.36 12.63
N TRP A 595 10.80 26.71 11.46
CA TRP A 595 11.63 26.96 10.29
C TRP A 595 12.20 28.38 10.28
N SER A 596 11.42 29.36 10.75
CA SER A 596 11.82 30.77 10.79
C SER A 596 12.30 31.25 12.16
N GLY A 597 12.01 30.51 13.23
CA GLY A 597 12.28 30.89 14.62
C GLY A 597 11.38 32.01 15.16
N LYS A 598 10.45 32.53 14.35
CA LYS A 598 9.56 33.62 14.74
C LYS A 598 8.58 33.13 15.79
N SER A 599 8.50 33.85 16.90
CA SER A 599 7.66 33.51 18.05
C SER A 599 6.52 34.50 18.23
N THR A 600 5.35 34.03 18.63
CA THR A 600 4.16 34.83 18.91
C THR A 600 3.50 34.33 20.19
N ARG A 601 3.22 35.24 21.13
CA ARG A 601 2.40 34.92 22.32
C ARG A 601 0.93 34.88 21.91
N VAL A 602 0.25 33.80 22.26
CA VAL A 602 -1.13 33.50 21.89
C VAL A 602 -1.95 33.24 23.16
N THR A 603 -2.99 34.05 23.37
CA THR A 603 -3.96 33.89 24.47
C THR A 603 -5.34 33.43 24.00
N GLY A 604 -5.59 33.49 22.68
CA GLY A 604 -6.89 33.12 22.10
C GLY A 604 -6.74 32.40 20.76
N SER A 605 -6.16 33.06 19.76
CA SER A 605 -5.98 32.48 18.43
C SER A 605 -4.68 32.90 17.75
N TYR A 606 -4.20 32.05 16.85
CA TYR A 606 -3.10 32.31 15.94
C TYR A 606 -3.61 32.38 14.50
N SER A 607 -3.08 33.31 13.71
CA SER A 607 -3.42 33.44 12.29
C SER A 607 -2.17 33.57 11.43
N ALA A 608 -2.16 32.91 10.27
CA ALA A 608 -1.19 33.15 9.22
C ALA A 608 -1.89 33.25 7.86
N TRP A 609 -1.25 33.95 6.93
CA TRP A 609 -1.66 33.99 5.53
C TRP A 609 -0.78 33.05 4.72
N LEU A 610 -1.36 31.97 4.22
CA LEU A 610 -0.65 30.86 3.59
C LEU A 610 -1.04 30.75 2.11
N THR A 611 -0.05 30.68 1.21
CA THR A 611 -0.28 30.39 -0.22
C THR A 611 -0.66 28.92 -0.42
N GLU A 612 -0.97 28.54 -1.66
CA GLU A 612 -1.32 27.16 -2.00
C GLU A 612 -0.17 26.19 -1.70
N GLY A 613 -0.48 25.12 -0.98
CA GLY A 613 0.50 24.13 -0.54
C GLY A 613 1.37 24.57 0.63
N GLU A 614 1.20 25.79 1.16
CA GLU A 614 2.02 26.32 2.25
C GLU A 614 1.52 25.88 3.62
N SER A 615 2.45 25.57 4.52
CA SER A 615 2.19 25.25 5.91
C SER A 615 3.18 25.91 6.86
N GLN A 616 2.77 26.06 8.12
CA GLN A 616 3.64 26.44 9.23
C GLN A 616 3.55 25.41 10.35
N LEU A 617 4.71 24.88 10.73
CA LEU A 617 4.85 23.97 11.86
C LEU A 617 5.35 24.77 13.07
N LEU A 618 4.50 24.87 14.08
CA LEU A 618 4.68 25.73 15.24
C LEU A 618 4.96 24.87 16.46
N ARG A 619 6.09 25.07 17.12
CA ARG A 619 6.36 24.53 18.46
C ARG A 619 5.67 25.41 19.50
N LEU A 620 4.94 24.79 20.40
CA LEU A 620 4.16 25.45 21.44
C LEU A 620 4.77 25.18 22.81
N LYS A 621 4.92 26.24 23.60
CA LYS A 621 5.26 26.16 25.03
C LYS A 621 4.28 26.99 25.84
N MET A 622 3.71 26.39 26.87
CA MET A 622 2.82 27.12 27.78
C MET A 622 3.64 28.20 28.51
N THR A 623 3.12 29.43 28.53
CA THR A 623 3.73 30.53 29.29
C THR A 623 2.97 30.71 30.58
N HIS A 624 3.68 30.62 31.72
CA HIS A 624 3.12 30.95 33.03
C HIS A 624 2.76 32.44 33.13
#